data_AF-A0A3D5GJU9-F1
#
_entry.id   AF-A0A3D5GJU9-F1
#
_cell.length_a   1.000
_cell.length_b   1.000
_cell.length_c   1.000
_cell.angle_alpha   90.00
_cell.angle_beta   90.00
_cell.angle_gamma   90.00
#
_symmetry.space_group_name_H-M   'P 1'
#
loop_
_entity.id
_entity.type
_entity.pdbx_description
1 polymer ?
#
loop_
_entity_poly.entity_id
_entity_poly.type
_entity_poly.pdbx_seq_one_letter_code
_entity_poly.pdbx_strand_id
1 'polypeptide(L)'
;MSSDWNLRPSYTFSPDVLAEIRRAANTGIYSIRGFGAKRQVPNFDDLVFLGASMSRYPLEGYREACGTDVVLGSRHAIEPIRLDIPVTIAGMSFGSLSANAKEALGRGASAVGTSTTTGDGGMTDEERSHSTKLVYQYLP
;
A
#
# COMPACT_ATOMS: atom_id res chain seq x y z
N MET A 1 4.02 -17.63 -33.69
CA MET A 1 4.79 -17.53 -32.44
C MET A 1 3.80 -17.11 -31.35
N SER A 2 3.01 -18.04 -30.81
CA SER A 2 3.34 -18.87 -29.64
C SER A 2 3.74 -18.05 -28.42
N SER A 3 2.74 -17.65 -27.63
CA SER A 3 2.55 -18.18 -26.27
C SER A 3 1.30 -17.56 -25.66
N ASP A 4 0.14 -18.16 -25.90
CA ASP A 4 -1.01 -17.98 -25.01
C ASP A 4 -0.66 -18.69 -23.69
N TRP A 5 0.16 -18.02 -22.88
CA TRP A 5 0.14 -18.28 -21.46
C TRP A 5 -1.29 -18.03 -21.02
N ASN A 6 -1.98 -19.09 -20.57
CA ASN A 6 -3.30 -18.99 -19.94
C ASN A 6 -3.17 -18.14 -18.66
N LEU A 7 -3.02 -16.83 -18.82
CA LEU A 7 -2.95 -15.88 -17.73
C LEU A 7 -4.35 -15.80 -17.14
N ARG A 8 -4.54 -16.54 -16.06
CA ARG A 8 -5.78 -16.49 -15.29
C ARG A 8 -5.91 -15.08 -14.71
N PRO A 9 -6.98 -14.34 -15.05
CA PRO A 9 -7.16 -13.00 -14.51
C PRO A 9 -7.30 -13.06 -12.99
N SER A 10 -6.75 -12.04 -12.32
CA SER A 10 -6.91 -11.90 -10.88
C SER A 10 -8.38 -11.73 -10.55
N TYR A 11 -8.81 -12.47 -9.53
CA TYR A 11 -10.17 -12.41 -9.04
C TYR A 11 -10.48 -11.06 -8.38
N THR A 12 -9.49 -10.50 -7.67
CA THR A 12 -9.59 -9.20 -6.98
C THR A 12 -9.22 -8.04 -7.90
N PHE A 13 -8.22 -8.22 -8.77
CA PHE A 13 -7.75 -7.21 -9.72
C PHE A 13 -8.27 -7.49 -11.13
N SER A 14 -9.58 -7.34 -11.30
CA SER A 14 -10.21 -7.41 -12.63
C SER A 14 -9.68 -6.31 -13.57
N PRO A 15 -9.84 -6.45 -14.89
CA PRO A 15 -9.40 -5.42 -15.84
C PRO A 15 -9.93 -4.02 -15.55
N ASP A 16 -11.18 -3.91 -15.10
CA ASP A 16 -11.82 -2.64 -14.73
C ASP A 16 -11.12 -1.99 -13.52
N VAL A 17 -10.81 -2.80 -12.49
CA VAL A 17 -10.09 -2.36 -11.29
C VAL A 17 -8.68 -1.89 -11.65
N LEU A 18 -7.97 -2.64 -12.49
CA LEU A 18 -6.64 -2.27 -12.96
C LEU A 18 -6.66 -0.98 -13.79
N ALA A 19 -7.68 -0.79 -14.63
CA ALA A 19 -7.85 0.43 -15.41
C ALA A 19 -8.05 1.65 -14.50
N GLU A 20 -8.86 1.52 -13.43
CA GLU A 20 -9.08 2.60 -12.47
C GLU A 20 -7.82 2.90 -11.64
N ILE A 21 -7.09 1.88 -11.17
CA ILE A 21 -5.81 2.07 -10.46
C ILE A 21 -4.84 2.86 -11.34
N ARG A 22 -4.72 2.48 -12.62
CA ARG A 22 -3.85 3.17 -13.59
C ARG A 22 -4.32 4.60 -13.86
N ARG A 23 -5.63 4.82 -14.01
CA ARG A 23 -6.20 6.17 -14.19
C ARG A 23 -5.90 7.05 -12.98
N ALA A 24 -6.14 6.55 -11.76
CA ALA A 24 -5.87 7.28 -10.53
C ALA A 24 -4.36 7.59 -10.38
N ALA A 25 -3.49 6.62 -10.64
CA ALA A 25 -2.04 6.81 -10.60
C ALA A 25 -1.55 7.88 -11.60
N ASN A 26 -2.11 7.90 -12.81
CA ASN A 26 -1.72 8.86 -13.84
C ASN A 26 -2.27 10.27 -13.62
N THR A 27 -3.46 10.39 -13.02
CA THR A 27 -4.17 11.68 -12.89
C THR A 27 -4.05 12.29 -11.50
N GLY A 28 -3.72 11.50 -10.47
CA GLY A 28 -3.82 11.91 -9.07
C GLY A 28 -5.25 12.06 -8.56
N ILE A 29 -6.27 11.73 -9.38
CA ILE A 29 -7.68 11.93 -9.05
C ILE A 29 -8.27 10.62 -8.53
N TYR A 30 -8.55 10.59 -7.22
CA TYR A 30 -9.35 9.54 -6.60
C TYR A 30 -10.85 9.81 -6.77
N SER A 31 -11.65 8.75 -6.76
CA SER A 31 -13.11 8.86 -6.79
C SER A 31 -13.67 8.29 -5.51
N ILE A 32 -14.57 9.03 -4.86
CA ILE A 32 -15.32 8.55 -3.69
C ILE A 32 -16.38 7.59 -4.21
N ARG A 33 -16.12 6.29 -4.13
CA ARG A 33 -17.05 5.25 -4.58
C ARG A 33 -17.00 4.07 -3.63
N GLY A 34 -18.16 3.46 -3.36
CA GLY A 34 -18.20 2.09 -2.87
C GLY A 34 -17.82 1.15 -4.01
N PHE A 35 -16.83 0.29 -3.82
CA PHE A 35 -16.53 -0.83 -4.71
C PHE A 35 -17.02 -2.13 -4.08
N GLY A 36 -17.43 -3.10 -4.91
CA GLY A 36 -17.91 -4.41 -4.48
C GLY A 36 -17.61 -5.50 -5.51
N ALA A 37 -17.46 -6.75 -5.04
CA ALA A 37 -16.98 -7.90 -5.81
C ALA A 37 -18.07 -8.60 -6.66
N LYS A 38 -17.67 -9.27 -7.77
CA LYS A 38 -18.56 -10.00 -8.70
C LYS A 38 -18.70 -11.53 -8.45
N ARG A 39 -18.12 -12.11 -7.39
CA ARG A 39 -18.41 -13.48 -6.85
C ARG A 39 -18.13 -13.47 -5.32
N GLN A 40 -18.48 -14.51 -4.58
CA GLN A 40 -18.24 -14.57 -3.13
C GLN A 40 -16.95 -15.32 -2.76
N VAL A 41 -16.10 -14.66 -1.98
CA VAL A 41 -15.12 -15.26 -1.04
C VAL A 41 -15.09 -14.37 0.20
N PRO A 42 -14.90 -14.94 1.42
CA PRO A 42 -14.76 -14.14 2.63
C PRO A 42 -13.59 -13.15 2.48
N ASN A 43 -13.86 -11.85 2.57
CA ASN A 43 -12.85 -10.79 2.48
C ASN A 43 -13.26 -9.60 3.37
N PHE A 44 -12.50 -8.50 3.37
CA PHE A 44 -12.82 -7.34 4.22
C PHE A 44 -14.18 -6.70 3.92
N ASP A 45 -14.78 -6.93 2.74
CA ASP A 45 -16.14 -6.49 2.41
C ASP A 45 -17.24 -7.24 3.20
N ASP A 46 -16.92 -8.39 3.81
CA ASP A 46 -17.83 -9.10 4.73
C ASP A 46 -17.78 -8.54 6.16
N LEU A 47 -16.90 -7.56 6.42
CA LEU A 47 -16.86 -6.83 7.69
C LEU A 47 -17.78 -5.62 7.62
N VAL A 48 -18.77 -5.57 8.52
CA VAL A 48 -19.60 -4.38 8.72
C VAL A 48 -19.04 -3.59 9.90
N PHE A 49 -18.55 -2.39 9.63
CA PHE A 49 -18.19 -1.44 10.68
C PHE A 49 -19.44 -0.71 11.16
N LEU A 50 -19.68 -0.73 12.47
CA LEU A 50 -20.76 0.04 13.08
C LEU A 50 -20.39 1.53 13.04
N GLY A 51 -21.28 2.36 12.49
CA GLY A 51 -21.10 3.81 12.49
C GLY A 51 -21.00 4.37 13.92
N ALA A 52 -20.14 5.37 14.10
CA ALA A 52 -19.91 6.00 15.41
C ALA A 52 -21.13 6.79 15.95
N SER A 53 -22.20 6.92 15.17
CA SER A 53 -23.33 7.85 15.36
C SER A 53 -24.04 7.78 16.72
N MET A 54 -23.88 6.70 17.48
CA MET A 54 -24.46 6.58 18.84
C MET A 54 -23.48 6.95 19.97
N SER A 55 -22.16 6.92 19.74
CA SER A 55 -21.16 7.14 20.78
C SER A 55 -20.30 8.38 20.56
N ARG A 56 -20.09 8.81 19.31
CA ARG A 56 -19.35 10.03 18.92
C ARG A 56 -19.85 10.60 17.60
N TYR A 57 -19.79 11.91 17.44
CA TYR A 57 -20.01 12.52 16.13
C TYR A 57 -18.88 12.15 15.16
N PRO A 58 -19.20 11.74 13.91
CA PRO A 58 -18.19 11.56 12.88
C PRO A 58 -17.39 12.85 12.65
N LEU A 59 -16.10 12.72 12.38
CA LEU A 59 -15.26 13.87 12.04
C LEU A 59 -15.80 14.54 10.78
N GLU A 60 -15.96 15.86 10.84
CA GLU A 60 -16.34 16.66 9.68
C GLU A 60 -15.08 17.01 8.89
N GLY A 61 -14.86 16.40 7.72
CA GLY A 61 -13.58 16.51 6.99
C GLY A 61 -13.15 17.92 6.54
N TYR A 62 -14.04 18.93 6.61
CA TYR A 62 -13.69 20.34 6.38
C TYR A 62 -13.42 21.13 7.68
N ARG A 63 -13.80 20.58 8.85
CA ARG A 63 -13.59 21.18 10.17
C ARG A 63 -12.45 20.51 10.93
N GLU A 64 -12.28 19.21 10.75
CA GLU A 64 -11.39 18.37 11.53
C GLU A 64 -10.55 17.47 10.61
N ALA A 65 -9.26 17.38 10.90
CA ALA A 65 -8.36 16.48 10.21
C ALA A 65 -8.44 15.08 10.84
N CYS A 66 -8.52 14.05 10.00
CA CYS A 66 -8.35 12.67 10.43
C CYS A 66 -6.84 12.34 10.43
N GLY A 67 -6.26 12.20 11.61
CA GLY A 67 -4.86 11.78 11.76
C GLY A 67 -4.70 10.32 11.31
N THR A 68 -3.82 10.10 10.33
CA THR A 68 -3.47 8.75 9.84
C THR A 68 -2.08 8.32 10.27
N ASP A 69 -1.37 9.19 10.97
CA ASP A 69 -0.02 8.91 11.42
C ASP A 69 -0.01 7.82 12.50
N VAL A 70 1.01 6.96 12.44
CA VAL A 70 1.18 5.84 13.37
C VAL A 70 2.62 5.74 13.82
N VAL A 71 2.80 5.30 15.08
CA VAL A 71 4.12 5.02 15.66
C VAL A 71 4.24 3.54 15.96
N LEU A 72 5.12 2.85 15.23
CA LEU A 72 5.40 1.44 15.41
C LEU A 72 6.58 1.25 16.39
N GLY A 73 6.44 0.30 17.31
CA GLY A 73 7.48 -0.01 18.30
C GLY A 73 7.52 0.93 19.52
N SER A 74 6.52 1.81 19.69
CA SER A 74 6.47 2.81 20.78
C SER A 74 6.64 2.26 22.21
N ARG A 75 6.38 0.97 22.44
CA ARG A 75 6.51 0.33 23.76
C ARG A 75 7.93 -0.14 24.10
N HIS A 76 8.71 -0.58 23.12
CA HIS A 76 9.96 -1.32 23.36
C HIS A 76 11.14 -0.89 22.46
N ALA A 77 10.88 -0.23 21.33
CA ALA A 77 11.94 0.22 20.45
C ALA A 77 12.63 1.43 21.06
N ILE A 78 13.97 1.42 21.04
CA ILE A 78 14.79 2.58 21.38
C ILE A 78 14.53 3.71 20.38
N GLU A 79 14.36 3.35 19.10
CA GLU A 79 14.01 4.26 18.00
C GLU A 79 12.70 3.78 17.33
N PRO A 80 11.53 4.24 17.80
CA PRO A 80 10.25 3.92 17.18
C PRO A 80 10.12 4.50 15.77
N ILE A 81 9.49 3.77 14.87
CA ILE A 81 9.25 4.21 13.49
C ILE A 81 7.96 5.02 13.44
N ARG A 82 8.05 6.26 12.95
CA ARG A 82 6.89 7.12 12.69
C ARG A 82 6.51 7.06 11.21
N LEU A 83 5.25 6.82 10.88
CA LEU A 83 4.73 6.80 9.52
C LEU A 83 3.56 7.76 9.41
N ASP A 84 3.43 8.47 8.30
CA ASP A 84 2.36 9.47 8.11
C ASP A 84 1.02 8.81 7.75
N ILE A 85 1.05 7.54 7.30
CA ILE A 85 -0.11 6.72 6.96
C ILE A 85 0.05 5.28 7.49
N PRO A 86 -1.05 4.53 7.76
CA PRO A 86 -0.99 3.18 8.31
C PRO A 86 -0.85 2.11 7.22
N VAL A 87 -0.13 2.42 6.14
CA VAL A 87 0.05 1.54 4.97
C VAL A 87 1.51 1.54 4.58
N THR A 88 2.15 0.37 4.51
CA THR A 88 3.54 0.20 4.08
C THR A 88 3.62 -0.63 2.79
N ILE A 89 4.72 -0.49 2.06
CA ILE A 89 4.99 -1.33 0.89
C ILE A 89 5.64 -2.63 1.35
N ALA A 90 4.97 -3.75 1.05
CA ALA A 90 5.42 -5.09 1.41
C ALA A 90 6.72 -5.48 0.68
N GLY A 91 7.45 -6.44 1.26
CA GLY A 91 8.71 -6.94 0.73
C GLY A 91 8.52 -7.65 -0.61
N MET A 92 9.15 -7.12 -1.66
CA MET A 92 9.20 -7.73 -2.98
C MET A 92 10.65 -7.75 -3.47
N SER A 93 11.10 -8.93 -3.85
CA SER A 93 12.50 -9.24 -4.20
C SER A 93 13.04 -8.40 -5.35
N PHE A 94 14.26 -7.92 -5.23
CA PHE A 94 15.05 -7.58 -6.41
C PHE A 94 15.36 -8.86 -7.22
N GLY A 95 15.10 -8.82 -8.53
CA GLY A 95 15.08 -10.00 -9.40
C GLY A 95 13.67 -10.43 -9.78
N SER A 96 12.72 -10.35 -8.83
CA SER A 96 11.27 -10.39 -9.16
C SER A 96 10.78 -9.03 -9.66
N LEU A 97 11.32 -7.95 -9.10
CA LEU A 97 11.15 -6.58 -9.57
C LEU A 97 12.45 -6.05 -10.16
N SER A 98 12.33 -5.12 -11.12
CA SER A 98 13.45 -4.38 -11.69
C SER A 98 13.96 -3.30 -10.73
N ALA A 99 15.20 -2.85 -10.93
CA ALA A 99 15.77 -1.73 -10.16
C ALA A 99 14.91 -0.47 -10.28
N ASN A 100 14.43 -0.14 -11.49
CA ASN A 100 13.54 1.00 -11.71
C ASN A 100 12.23 0.89 -10.93
N ALA A 101 11.68 -0.33 -10.80
CA ALA A 101 10.48 -0.54 -9.99
C ALA A 101 10.76 -0.33 -8.50
N LYS A 102 11.90 -0.81 -8.01
CA LYS A 102 12.33 -0.62 -6.61
C LYS A 102 12.57 0.85 -6.29
N GLU A 103 13.22 1.59 -7.20
CA GLU A 103 13.36 3.04 -7.11
C GLU A 103 12.00 3.75 -7.03
N ALA A 104 11.08 3.41 -7.93
CA ALA A 104 9.76 4.02 -7.97
C ALA A 104 8.98 3.79 -6.65
N LEU A 105 9.07 2.58 -6.08
CA LEU A 105 8.47 2.26 -4.78
C LEU A 105 9.11 3.08 -3.65
N GLY A 106 10.43 3.21 -3.64
CA GLY A 106 11.15 4.03 -2.65
C GLY A 106 10.75 5.51 -2.70
N ARG A 107 10.72 6.09 -3.91
CA ARG A 107 10.27 7.48 -4.13
C ARG A 107 8.81 7.67 -3.70
N GLY A 108 7.92 6.76 -4.10
CA GLY A 108 6.50 6.81 -3.74
C GLY A 108 6.29 6.72 -2.22
N ALA A 109 6.94 5.76 -1.56
CA ALA A 109 6.86 5.60 -0.11
C ALA A 109 7.34 6.84 0.63
N SER A 110 8.49 7.40 0.23
CA SER A 110 9.04 8.62 0.81
C SER A 110 8.13 9.83 0.61
N ALA A 111 7.51 9.97 -0.56
CA ALA A 111 6.62 11.10 -0.87
C ALA A 111 5.35 11.12 0.01
N VAL A 112 4.86 9.94 0.44
CA VAL A 112 3.68 9.81 1.32
C VAL A 112 4.05 9.49 2.77
N GLY A 113 5.34 9.61 3.12
CA GLY A 113 5.80 9.48 4.51
C GLY A 113 5.79 8.06 5.08
N THR A 114 5.72 7.02 4.24
CA THR A 114 5.69 5.61 4.66
C THR A 114 6.99 4.86 4.33
N SER A 115 7.04 3.58 4.70
CA SER A 115 8.18 2.70 4.48
C SER A 115 7.99 1.73 3.32
N THR A 116 9.11 1.31 2.73
CA THR A 116 9.21 0.14 1.84
C THR A 116 10.08 -0.95 2.46
N THR A 117 9.92 -2.18 1.97
CA THR A 117 10.66 -3.36 2.45
C THR A 117 11.43 -4.02 1.30
N THR A 118 12.68 -4.41 1.53
CA THR A 118 13.59 -4.87 0.47
C THR A 118 13.15 -6.18 -0.22
N GLY A 119 12.43 -7.05 0.49
CA GLY A 119 12.27 -8.44 0.06
C GLY A 119 13.56 -9.25 0.24
N ASP A 120 13.57 -10.48 -0.27
CA ASP A 120 14.64 -11.45 -0.13
C ASP A 120 15.83 -11.24 -1.10
N GLY A 121 15.65 -10.44 -2.15
CA GLY A 121 16.67 -10.17 -3.17
C GLY A 121 17.78 -9.20 -2.74
N GLY A 122 17.86 -8.86 -1.46
CA GLY A 122 18.79 -7.87 -0.93
C GLY A 122 18.35 -6.42 -1.17
N MET A 123 19.25 -5.48 -0.86
CA MET A 123 19.02 -4.03 -0.97
C MET A 123 19.86 -3.47 -2.12
N THR A 124 19.23 -2.78 -3.07
CA THR A 124 19.94 -2.08 -4.13
C THR A 124 20.26 -0.63 -3.73
N ASP A 125 21.23 -0.02 -4.40
CA ASP A 125 21.62 1.38 -4.15
C ASP A 125 20.49 2.36 -4.51
N GLU A 126 19.72 2.06 -5.56
CA GLU A 126 18.57 2.86 -5.99
C GLU A 126 17.44 2.82 -4.94
N GLU A 127 17.13 1.66 -4.37
CA GLU A 127 16.13 1.54 -3.31
C GLU A 127 16.58 2.29 -2.05
N ARG A 128 17.85 2.16 -1.66
CA ARG A 128 18.41 2.82 -0.47
C ARG A 128 18.43 4.33 -0.59
N SER A 129 18.85 4.87 -1.73
CA SER A 129 18.99 6.31 -1.97
C SER A 129 17.64 7.03 -2.04
N HIS A 130 16.57 6.34 -2.43
CA HIS A 130 15.24 6.93 -2.59
C HIS A 130 14.25 6.62 -1.46
N SER A 131 14.64 5.78 -0.49
CA SER A 131 13.80 5.43 0.65
C SER A 131 14.25 6.15 1.91
N THR A 132 13.41 7.06 2.40
CA THR A 132 13.59 7.72 3.72
C THR A 132 13.47 6.71 4.85
N LYS A 133 12.49 5.79 4.75
CA LYS A 133 12.28 4.67 5.68
C LYS A 133 12.32 3.35 4.92
N LEU A 134 13.39 2.60 5.11
CA LEU A 134 13.61 1.31 4.44
C LEU A 134 13.72 0.20 5.49
N VAL A 135 12.88 -0.82 5.37
CA VAL A 135 12.93 -2.02 6.18
C VAL A 135 13.71 -3.08 5.43
N TYR A 136 14.84 -3.50 5.98
CA TYR A 136 15.62 -4.59 5.41
C TYR A 136 15.05 -5.94 5.86
N GLN A 137 14.72 -6.81 4.91
CA GLN A 137 14.24 -8.16 5.19
C GLN A 137 15.42 -9.13 5.30
N TYR A 138 15.52 -9.81 6.44
CA TYR A 138 16.48 -10.88 6.68
C TYR A 138 15.75 -12.22 6.69
N LEU A 139 16.20 -13.17 5.88
CA LEU A 139 15.67 -14.53 5.83
C LEU A 139 16.62 -15.51 6.53
N PRO A 140 16.10 -16.58 7.16
CA PRO A 140 16.91 -17.66 7.73
C PRO A 140 17.63 -18.50 6.68
#